data_AF-A0A0L0LHL0-F1
#
_entry.id   AF-A0A0L0LHL0-F1
#
_cell.length_a   1.000
_cell.length_b   1.000
_cell.length_c   1.000
_cell.angle_alpha   90.00
_cell.angle_beta   90.00
_cell.angle_gamma   90.00
#
_symmetry.space_group_name_H-M   'P 1'
#
loop_
_entity.id
_entity.type
_entity.pdbx_description
1 polymer ?
#
loop_
_entity_poly.entity_id
_entity_poly.type
_entity_poly.pdbx_seq_one_letter_code
_entity_poly.pdbx_strand_id
1 'polypeptide(L)'
;MTQAVELTDKEAFAHVAKCVKEPGAHLENPLTRLSAQRVWTGHNEHQHQCYWNDRFVAAVLCGMDLQYQRIAAWAVVSNGLSSYFEWTTHYGYDMATALKYLGVIPEDFDLGPQQCYTRLDFEICEAIVKKFNLPTSRFGRGNLTDEQQEDRQELDSHYPKFSHL
;
A
#
# COMPACT_ATOMS: atom_id res chain seq x y z
N MET A 1 19.76 -29.29 8.44
CA MET A 1 20.03 -27.96 7.87
C MET A 1 19.08 -27.76 6.72
N THR A 2 17.99 -27.02 6.92
CA THR A 2 17.06 -26.67 5.84
C THR A 2 17.70 -25.51 5.09
N GLN A 3 18.13 -25.73 3.85
CA GLN A 3 18.57 -24.64 2.99
C GLN A 3 17.39 -23.68 2.82
N ALA A 4 17.55 -22.44 3.27
CA ALA A 4 16.60 -21.39 2.96
C ALA A 4 16.57 -21.25 1.44
N VAL A 5 15.43 -21.53 0.82
CA VAL A 5 15.22 -21.26 -0.60
C VAL A 5 15.35 -19.75 -0.77
N GLU A 6 16.43 -19.30 -1.44
CA GLU A 6 16.58 -17.89 -1.80
C GLU A 6 15.56 -17.57 -2.88
N LEU A 7 14.48 -16.88 -2.49
CA LEU A 7 13.51 -16.34 -3.42
C LEU A 7 14.15 -15.15 -4.14
N THR A 8 14.29 -15.23 -5.47
CA THR A 8 14.74 -14.08 -6.27
C THR A 8 13.66 -13.01 -6.34
N ASP A 9 14.07 -11.77 -6.58
CA ASP A 9 13.14 -10.65 -6.73
C ASP A 9 12.11 -10.93 -7.84
N LYS A 10 12.56 -11.45 -8.99
CA LYS A 10 11.68 -11.81 -10.11
C LYS A 10 10.60 -12.83 -9.70
N GLU A 11 10.97 -13.84 -8.92
CA GLU A 11 10.01 -14.84 -8.43
C GLU A 11 9.05 -14.25 -7.40
N ALA A 12 9.54 -13.40 -6.50
CA ALA A 12 8.71 -12.67 -5.54
C ALA A 12 7.68 -11.78 -6.25
N PHE A 13 8.11 -10.96 -7.21
CA PHE A 13 7.21 -10.07 -7.95
C PHE A 13 6.17 -10.86 -8.74
N ALA A 14 6.56 -11.97 -9.38
CA ALA A 14 5.64 -12.84 -10.11
C ALA A 14 4.64 -13.54 -9.17
N HIS A 15 5.07 -13.93 -7.97
CA HIS A 15 4.18 -14.55 -6.99
C HIS A 15 3.16 -13.55 -6.44
N VAL A 16 3.57 -12.31 -6.15
CA VAL A 16 2.63 -11.23 -5.78
C VAL A 16 1.64 -10.98 -6.92
N ALA A 17 2.10 -10.93 -8.18
CA ALA A 17 1.20 -10.76 -9.34
C ALA A 17 0.13 -11.87 -9.41
N LYS A 18 0.46 -13.10 -9.00
CA LYS A 18 -0.51 -14.19 -8.87
C LYS A 18 -1.49 -13.94 -7.73
N CYS A 19 -1.01 -13.52 -6.56
CA CYS A 19 -1.86 -13.20 -5.41
C CYS A 19 -2.84 -12.06 -5.72
N VAL A 20 -2.43 -11.08 -6.53
CA VAL A 20 -3.31 -10.00 -7.02
C VAL A 20 -4.53 -10.56 -7.76
N LYS A 21 -4.36 -11.59 -8.58
CA LYS A 21 -5.46 -12.19 -9.35
C LYS A 21 -6.40 -13.06 -8.50
N GLU A 22 -5.95 -13.43 -7.30
CA GLU A 22 -6.66 -14.33 -6.39
C GLU A 22 -6.64 -13.75 -4.95
N PRO A 23 -7.26 -12.57 -4.71
CA PRO A 23 -7.18 -11.86 -3.44
C PRO A 23 -7.58 -12.74 -2.25
N GLY A 24 -6.71 -12.81 -1.24
CA GLY A 24 -6.97 -13.58 -0.02
C GLY A 24 -6.78 -15.10 -0.11
N ALA A 25 -6.58 -15.67 -1.30
CA ALA A 25 -6.52 -17.14 -1.47
C ALA A 25 -5.23 -17.77 -0.91
N HIS A 26 -4.14 -17.00 -0.83
CA HIS A 26 -2.79 -17.51 -0.52
C HIS A 26 -2.24 -17.06 0.83
N LEU A 27 -3.07 -16.50 1.72
CA LEU A 27 -2.60 -15.88 2.96
C LEU A 27 -1.95 -16.87 3.94
N GLU A 28 -2.35 -18.13 3.90
CA GLU A 28 -1.78 -19.21 4.73
C GLU A 28 -0.43 -19.73 4.18
N ASN A 29 -0.07 -19.38 2.94
CA ASN A 29 1.19 -19.83 2.34
C ASN A 29 2.34 -18.92 2.82
N PRO A 30 3.36 -19.46 3.52
CA PRO A 30 4.50 -18.67 3.99
C PRO A 30 5.25 -17.94 2.87
N LEU A 31 5.24 -18.50 1.65
CA LEU A 31 5.85 -17.88 0.47
C LEU A 31 5.19 -16.55 0.12
N THR A 32 3.91 -16.38 0.43
CA THR A 32 3.12 -15.17 0.13
C THR A 32 3.66 -13.97 0.89
N ARG A 33 3.82 -14.11 2.21
CA ARG A 33 4.44 -13.05 3.04
C ARG A 33 5.91 -12.82 2.68
N LEU A 34 6.67 -13.88 2.38
CA LEU A 34 8.07 -13.73 1.96
C LEU A 34 8.20 -12.95 0.64
N SER A 35 7.30 -13.22 -0.31
CA SER A 35 7.27 -12.52 -1.60
C SER A 35 6.92 -11.05 -1.43
N ALA A 36 5.93 -10.75 -0.59
CA ALA A 36 5.55 -9.38 -0.27
C ALA A 36 6.67 -8.63 0.47
N GLN A 37 7.37 -9.28 1.39
CA GLN A 37 8.55 -8.71 2.06
C GLN A 37 9.65 -8.39 1.05
N ARG A 38 9.87 -9.25 0.05
CA ARG A 38 10.84 -9.00 -1.03
C ARG A 38 10.43 -7.81 -1.89
N VAL A 39 9.15 -7.66 -2.24
CA VAL A 39 8.64 -6.44 -2.88
C VAL A 39 8.91 -5.21 -2.00
N TRP A 40 8.62 -5.33 -0.70
CA TRP A 40 8.79 -4.25 0.26
C TRP A 40 10.23 -3.72 0.32
N THR A 41 11.20 -4.63 0.44
CA THR A 41 12.63 -4.32 0.62
C THR A 41 13.40 -4.18 -0.69
N GLY A 42 12.90 -4.75 -1.80
CA GLY A 42 13.52 -4.66 -3.13
C GLY A 42 13.58 -3.22 -3.65
N HIS A 43 12.77 -2.35 -3.05
CA HIS A 43 12.81 -0.92 -3.22
C HIS A 43 13.53 -0.26 -2.04
N ASN A 44 14.62 0.47 -2.31
CA ASN A 44 15.26 1.28 -1.26
C ASN A 44 14.29 2.36 -0.74
N GLU A 45 14.50 2.82 0.49
CA GLU A 45 13.65 3.82 1.16
C GLU A 45 13.67 5.21 0.49
N HIS A 46 14.65 5.44 -0.39
CA HIS A 46 14.80 6.66 -1.19
C HIS A 46 14.29 6.51 -2.64
N GLN A 47 13.68 5.38 -2.96
CA GLN A 47 13.13 5.18 -4.30
C GLN A 47 11.88 6.03 -4.54
N HIS A 48 11.58 6.18 -5.82
CA HIS A 48 10.53 7.06 -6.31
C HIS A 48 9.15 6.77 -5.66
N GLN A 49 8.39 7.84 -5.43
CA GLN A 49 7.15 7.83 -4.63
C GLN A 49 6.06 6.89 -5.18
N CYS A 50 6.10 6.57 -6.47
CA CYS A 50 5.19 5.63 -7.12
C CYS A 50 5.28 4.19 -6.59
N TYR A 51 6.47 3.73 -6.15
CA TYR A 51 6.69 2.36 -5.67
C TYR A 51 5.96 2.06 -4.35
N TRP A 52 5.40 3.08 -3.70
CA TRP A 52 4.50 2.88 -2.58
C TRP A 52 3.18 2.23 -2.99
N ASN A 53 2.75 2.38 -4.24
CA ASN A 53 1.58 1.68 -4.78
C ASN A 53 1.87 0.18 -4.87
N ASP A 54 3.05 -0.23 -5.36
CA ASP A 54 3.47 -1.65 -5.39
C ASP A 54 3.51 -2.26 -3.98
N ARG A 55 4.12 -1.53 -3.03
CA ARG A 55 4.19 -1.96 -1.62
C ARG A 55 2.82 -2.08 -0.99
N PHE A 56 1.89 -1.19 -1.31
CA PHE A 56 0.52 -1.25 -0.79
C PHE A 56 -0.20 -2.51 -1.28
N VAL A 57 -0.18 -2.78 -2.59
CA VAL A 57 -0.83 -3.98 -3.13
C VAL A 57 -0.22 -5.24 -2.54
N ALA A 58 1.11 -5.34 -2.51
CA ALA A 58 1.80 -6.48 -1.92
C ALA A 58 1.45 -6.65 -0.43
N ALA A 59 1.50 -5.58 0.37
CA ALA A 59 1.23 -5.67 1.80
C ALA A 59 -0.20 -6.11 2.10
N VAL A 60 -1.17 -5.58 1.36
CA VAL A 60 -2.59 -5.88 1.55
C VAL A 60 -2.95 -7.27 1.04
N LEU A 61 -2.66 -7.58 -0.22
CA LEU A 61 -3.15 -8.81 -0.86
C LEU A 61 -2.35 -10.05 -0.46
N CYS A 62 -1.14 -9.87 0.09
CA CYS A 62 -0.34 -10.96 0.63
C CYS A 62 -0.36 -11.05 2.17
N GLY A 63 -1.20 -10.25 2.84
CA GLY A 63 -1.41 -10.33 4.28
C GLY A 63 -0.14 -10.12 5.11
N MET A 64 0.62 -9.07 4.78
CA MET A 64 1.68 -8.55 5.66
C MET A 64 1.06 -7.96 6.94
N ASP A 65 1.87 -7.75 7.96
CA ASP A 65 1.39 -7.17 9.21
C ASP A 65 0.78 -5.78 9.01
N LEU A 66 -0.20 -5.46 9.85
CA LEU A 66 -1.00 -4.23 9.73
C LEU A 66 -0.13 -2.96 9.71
N GLN A 67 1.00 -2.95 10.40
CA GLN A 67 1.95 -1.83 10.38
C GLN A 67 2.45 -1.51 8.96
N TYR A 68 2.87 -2.52 8.20
CA TYR A 68 3.32 -2.35 6.81
C TYR A 68 2.19 -1.85 5.92
N GLN A 69 1.00 -2.42 6.09
CA GLN A 69 -0.18 -1.98 5.34
C GLN A 69 -0.50 -0.50 5.62
N ARG A 70 -0.45 -0.06 6.88
CA ARG A 70 -0.67 1.34 7.29
C ARG A 70 0.37 2.29 6.69
N ILE A 71 1.65 1.90 6.69
CA ILE A 71 2.73 2.68 6.07
C ILE A 71 2.47 2.91 4.58
N ALA A 72 2.18 1.83 3.84
CA ALA A 72 1.91 1.95 2.42
C ALA A 72 0.58 2.68 2.13
N ALA A 73 -0.47 2.45 2.94
CA ALA A 73 -1.75 3.14 2.81
C ALA A 73 -1.60 4.66 2.96
N TRP A 74 -0.78 5.11 3.91
CA TRP A 74 -0.47 6.53 4.11
C TRP A 74 0.18 7.16 2.88
N ALA A 75 1.15 6.46 2.28
CA ALA A 75 1.81 6.90 1.07
C ALA A 75 0.85 6.91 -0.13
N VAL A 76 0.00 5.90 -0.27
CA VAL A 76 -1.03 5.82 -1.32
C VAL A 76 -2.02 6.98 -1.24
N VAL A 77 -2.50 7.34 -0.03
CA VAL A 77 -3.36 8.52 0.16
C VAL A 77 -2.63 9.79 -0.24
N SER A 78 -1.36 9.93 0.16
CA SER A 78 -0.54 11.09 -0.20
C SER A 78 -0.33 11.19 -1.72
N ASN A 79 -0.11 10.06 -2.40
CA ASN A 79 -0.02 9.96 -3.86
C ASN A 79 -1.34 10.36 -4.53
N GLY A 80 -2.46 9.83 -4.02
CA GLY A 80 -3.81 10.13 -4.50
C GLY A 80 -4.15 11.61 -4.44
N LEU A 81 -3.84 12.27 -3.32
CA LEU A 81 -4.10 13.70 -3.14
C LEU A 81 -3.19 14.57 -4.01
N SER A 82 -1.98 14.11 -4.33
CA SER A 82 -0.96 14.86 -5.08
C SER A 82 -0.97 14.58 -6.60
N SER A 83 -2.01 13.92 -7.12
CA SER A 83 -2.11 13.51 -8.53
C SER A 83 -0.99 12.60 -9.01
N TYR A 84 -0.51 11.73 -8.10
CA TYR A 84 0.61 10.80 -8.32
C TYR A 84 0.21 9.32 -8.15
N PHE A 85 -1.09 9.04 -8.13
CA PHE A 85 -1.61 7.70 -7.97
C PHE A 85 -1.64 6.95 -9.30
N GLU A 86 -1.18 5.71 -9.29
CA GLU A 86 -1.17 4.82 -10.45
C GLU A 86 -2.15 3.68 -10.19
N TRP A 87 -3.16 3.53 -11.05
CA TRP A 87 -4.10 2.42 -10.94
C TRP A 87 -3.48 1.08 -11.32
N THR A 88 -2.49 1.11 -12.20
CA THR A 88 -1.60 -0.01 -12.48
C THR A 88 -0.21 0.36 -11.97
N THR A 89 0.32 -0.37 -10.99
CA THR A 89 1.61 -0.05 -10.37
C THR A 89 2.80 -0.30 -11.31
N HIS A 90 4.01 0.04 -10.89
CA HIS A 90 5.22 -0.14 -11.70
C HIS A 90 5.48 -1.61 -12.10
N TYR A 91 5.09 -2.57 -11.25
CA TYR A 91 5.15 -4.00 -11.58
C TYR A 91 3.87 -4.57 -12.17
N GLY A 92 2.94 -3.72 -12.57
CA GLY A 92 1.70 -4.13 -13.22
C GLY A 92 0.65 -4.69 -12.27
N TYR A 93 0.74 -4.36 -10.97
CA TYR A 93 -0.30 -4.75 -10.02
C TYR A 93 -1.51 -3.83 -10.16
N ASP A 94 -2.71 -4.40 -10.07
CA ASP A 94 -3.95 -3.65 -10.16
C ASP A 94 -4.35 -3.12 -8.78
N MET A 95 -4.30 -1.81 -8.61
CA MET A 95 -4.73 -1.13 -7.38
C MET A 95 -6.23 -1.27 -7.15
N ALA A 96 -7.05 -1.33 -8.22
CA ALA A 96 -8.49 -1.48 -8.07
C ALA A 96 -8.82 -2.80 -7.36
N THR A 97 -8.11 -3.88 -7.70
CA THR A 97 -8.24 -5.16 -7.01
C THR A 97 -7.93 -5.06 -5.51
N ALA A 98 -6.86 -4.36 -5.11
CA ALA A 98 -6.55 -4.15 -3.69
C ALA A 98 -7.62 -3.32 -2.96
N LEU A 99 -8.12 -2.27 -3.60
CA LEU A 99 -9.16 -1.41 -3.01
C LEU A 99 -10.52 -2.11 -2.92
N LYS A 100 -10.90 -2.94 -3.90
CA LYS A 100 -12.09 -3.80 -3.87
C LYS A 100 -11.99 -4.82 -2.74
N TYR A 101 -10.87 -5.53 -2.65
CA TYR A 101 -10.62 -6.49 -1.58
C TYR A 101 -10.75 -5.88 -0.17
N LEU A 102 -10.35 -4.60 -0.01
CA LEU A 102 -10.50 -3.88 1.25
C LEU A 102 -11.93 -3.34 1.50
N GLY A 103 -12.80 -3.37 0.50
CA GLY A 103 -14.14 -2.75 0.54
C GLY A 103 -14.09 -1.22 0.48
N VAL A 104 -13.04 -0.64 -0.08
CA VAL A 104 -12.87 0.81 -0.23
C VAL A 104 -13.63 1.32 -1.45
N ILE A 105 -13.66 0.53 -2.52
CA ILE A 105 -14.46 0.80 -3.72
C ILE A 105 -15.39 -0.39 -4.02
N PRO A 106 -16.50 -0.17 -4.75
CA PRO A 106 -17.40 -1.25 -5.17
C PRO A 106 -16.72 -2.28 -6.09
N GLU A 107 -17.22 -3.52 -6.06
CA GLU A 107 -16.73 -4.61 -6.93
C GLU A 107 -16.91 -4.30 -8.42
N ASP A 108 -17.96 -3.58 -8.78
CA ASP A 108 -18.29 -3.15 -10.14
C ASP A 108 -17.64 -1.81 -10.52
N PHE A 109 -16.78 -1.24 -9.67
CA PHE A 109 -16.04 -0.02 -9.98
C PHE A 109 -15.25 -0.20 -11.28
N ASP A 110 -15.53 0.66 -12.25
CA ASP A 110 -14.83 0.78 -13.52
C ASP A 110 -14.10 2.12 -13.57
N LEU A 111 -12.81 2.04 -13.88
CA LEU A 111 -11.92 3.19 -13.92
C LEU A 111 -12.02 3.97 -15.24
N GLY A 112 -12.55 3.34 -16.30
CA GLY A 112 -12.52 3.91 -17.64
C GLY A 112 -11.10 4.03 -18.23
N PRO A 113 -10.89 4.89 -19.24
CA PRO A 113 -9.62 5.01 -19.93
C PRO A 113 -8.52 5.60 -19.03
N GLN A 114 -7.45 4.83 -18.82
CA GLN A 114 -6.38 5.17 -17.87
C GLN A 114 -5.39 6.21 -18.43
N GLN A 115 -5.01 7.17 -17.59
CA GLN A 115 -3.79 7.97 -17.71
C GLN A 115 -2.74 7.45 -16.72
N CYS A 116 -1.45 7.72 -16.96
CA CYS A 116 -0.37 7.17 -16.14
C CYS A 116 -0.48 7.60 -14.66
N TYR A 117 -0.64 8.90 -14.40
CA TYR A 117 -0.81 9.46 -13.06
C TYR A 117 -2.16 10.13 -12.94
N THR A 118 -2.86 9.84 -11.84
CA THR A 118 -4.20 10.34 -11.60
C THR A 118 -4.32 10.88 -10.19
N ARG A 119 -5.22 11.86 -10.02
CA ARG A 119 -5.70 12.25 -8.70
C ARG A 119 -6.75 11.23 -8.26
N LEU A 120 -6.65 10.78 -7.02
CA LEU A 120 -7.65 9.91 -6.44
C LEU A 120 -8.79 10.74 -5.85
N ASP A 121 -10.03 10.28 -6.03
CA ASP A 121 -11.19 10.93 -5.46
C ASP A 121 -11.07 11.00 -3.93
N PHE A 122 -11.51 12.14 -3.37
CA PHE A 122 -11.35 12.42 -1.95
C PHE A 122 -12.06 11.37 -1.08
N GLU A 123 -13.22 10.90 -1.52
CA GLU A 123 -14.01 9.86 -0.83
C GLU A 123 -13.25 8.52 -0.74
N ILE A 124 -12.50 8.16 -1.79
CA ILE A 124 -11.64 6.96 -1.78
C ILE A 124 -10.50 7.16 -0.79
N CYS A 125 -9.85 8.33 -0.79
CA CYS A 125 -8.82 8.67 0.20
C CYS A 125 -9.34 8.58 1.64
N GLU A 126 -10.51 9.14 1.93
CA GLU A 126 -11.15 9.06 3.25
C GLU A 126 -11.49 7.62 3.66
N ALA A 127 -11.97 6.81 2.71
CA ALA A 127 -12.26 5.40 2.94
C ALA A 127 -10.99 4.60 3.26
N ILE A 128 -9.86 4.86 2.58
CA ILE A 128 -8.55 4.25 2.91
C ILE A 128 -8.10 4.68 4.31
N VAL A 129 -8.18 5.98 4.61
CA VAL A 129 -7.84 6.53 5.92
C VAL A 129 -8.63 5.85 7.03
N LYS A 130 -9.95 5.70 6.85
CA LYS A 130 -10.84 5.02 7.79
C LYS A 130 -10.51 3.53 7.90
N LYS A 131 -10.28 2.84 6.78
CA LYS A 131 -9.97 1.39 6.74
C LYS A 131 -8.75 1.04 7.58
N PHE A 132 -7.74 1.89 7.56
CA PHE A 132 -6.46 1.67 8.24
C PHE A 132 -6.29 2.48 9.53
N ASN A 133 -7.33 3.22 9.95
CA ASN A 133 -7.29 4.15 11.09
C ASN A 133 -6.04 5.08 11.03
N LEU A 134 -5.82 5.67 9.86
CA LEU A 134 -4.64 6.49 9.61
C LEU A 134 -4.69 7.80 10.39
N PRO A 135 -3.55 8.31 10.90
CA PRO A 135 -3.53 9.52 11.70
C PRO A 135 -3.85 10.78 10.88
N THR A 136 -5.09 11.26 10.89
CA THR A 136 -5.55 12.38 10.04
C THR A 136 -5.14 13.77 10.51
N SER A 137 -4.38 13.91 11.59
CA SER A 137 -3.95 15.21 12.13
C SER A 137 -3.15 16.07 11.13
N ARG A 138 -2.59 15.46 10.09
CA ARG A 138 -1.91 16.14 8.98
C ARG A 138 -2.85 16.55 7.82
N PHE A 139 -4.10 16.06 7.81
CA PHE A 139 -5.11 16.33 6.78
C PHE A 139 -6.21 17.32 7.22
N GLY A 140 -6.33 17.64 8.52
CA GLY A 140 -7.28 18.63 9.02
C GLY A 140 -7.20 18.82 10.54
N ARG A 141 -7.46 20.05 11.00
CA ARG A 141 -7.27 20.55 12.39
C ARG A 141 -8.15 19.85 13.43
N GLY A 142 -7.68 18.72 13.96
CA GLY A 142 -8.24 18.09 15.16
C GLY A 142 -7.19 17.91 16.23
N ASN A 143 -7.49 18.30 17.47
CA ASN A 143 -6.62 18.04 18.62
C ASN A 143 -6.56 16.52 18.85
N LEU A 144 -5.36 15.95 18.74
CA LEU A 144 -5.09 14.54 19.04
C LEU A 144 -5.12 14.30 20.55
N THR A 145 -5.57 13.11 20.97
CA THR A 145 -5.39 12.62 22.34
C THR A 145 -3.92 12.24 22.59
N ASP A 146 -3.50 12.16 23.85
CA ASP A 146 -2.10 11.88 24.22
C ASP A 146 -1.61 10.52 23.70
N GLU A 147 -2.47 9.50 23.72
CA GLU A 147 -2.20 8.16 23.15
C GLU A 147 -1.98 8.22 21.62
N GLN A 148 -2.72 9.08 20.92
CA GLN A 148 -2.53 9.33 19.48
C GLN A 148 -1.28 10.17 19.18
N GLN A 149 -0.74 10.89 20.17
CA GLN A 149 0.51 11.64 20.04
C GLN A 149 1.74 10.74 20.21
N GLU A 150 1.68 9.76 21.10
CA GLU A 150 2.75 8.76 21.25
C GLU A 150 2.85 7.86 20.02
N ASP A 151 1.71 7.33 19.53
CA ASP A 151 1.64 6.62 18.24
C ASP A 151 2.19 7.48 17.10
N ARG A 152 1.91 8.78 17.09
CA ARG A 152 2.41 9.72 16.06
C ARG A 152 3.93 9.87 16.07
N GLN A 153 4.60 9.83 17.22
CA GLN A 153 6.06 9.99 17.30
C GLN A 153 6.81 8.77 16.76
N GLU A 154 6.32 7.56 17.06
CA GLU A 154 6.90 6.32 16.52
C GLU A 154 6.68 6.23 15.01
N LEU A 155 5.49 6.58 14.56
CA LEU A 155 5.08 6.63 13.16
C LEU A 155 5.84 7.68 12.32
N ASP A 156 6.11 8.88 12.84
CA ASP A 156 6.84 9.95 12.12
C ASP A 156 8.32 9.58 11.82
N SER A 157 8.85 8.55 12.48
CA SER A 157 10.18 7.99 12.18
C SER A 157 10.17 6.99 11.03
N HIS A 158 9.01 6.43 10.68
CA HIS A 158 8.84 5.35 9.70
C HIS A 158 8.00 5.74 8.47
N TYR A 159 7.23 6.83 8.54
CA TYR A 159 6.53 7.34 7.38
C TYR A 159 7.46 8.18 6.48
N PRO A 160 7.36 8.03 5.15
CA PRO A 160 8.08 8.90 4.23
C PRO A 160 7.72 10.37 4.49
N LYS A 161 8.75 11.17 4.77
CA LYS A 161 8.62 12.63 4.91
C LYS A 161 8.48 13.22 3.52
N PHE A 162 7.25 13.43 3.07
CA PHE A 162 6.99 14.15 1.82
C PHE A 162 7.37 15.62 2.02
N SER A 163 8.33 16.11 1.24
CA SER A 163 8.67 17.53 1.22
C SER A 163 7.46 18.31 0.72
N HIS A 164 7.13 19.40 1.40
CA HIS A 164 6.18 20.39 0.89
C HIS A 164 6.68 20.88 -0.48
N LEU A 165 5.98 20.49 -1.54
CA LEU A 165 6.03 21.20 -2.83
C LEU A 165 5.21 22.48 -2.71
#